data_AF-A0A964JIK3-F1
#
_entry.id   AF-A0A964JIK3-F1
#
_cell.length_a   1.000
_cell.length_b   1.000
_cell.length_c   1.000
_cell.angle_alpha   90.00
_cell.angle_beta   90.00
_cell.angle_gamma   90.00
#
_symmetry.space_group_name_H-M   'P 1'
#
loop_
_entity.id
_entity.type
_entity.pdbx_description
1 polymer ?
#
loop_
_entity_poly.entity_id
_entity_poly.type
_entity_poly.pdbx_seq_one_letter_code
_entity_poly.pdbx_strand_id
1 'polypeptide(L)'
;MHYFGTIFKESAVSALALNAEALYSELLRGVRSMCTSETRLVGITSGGAWLAERLQKDLGLSGKHGSISSAMHRDDFAQRGLSAGGQTTLPFEIQGADVLILDDVLYTGRTIRAVVNEMFDYGRPANVRLAVLVDRGGRQLPIQADFAAARVTLPDSQSLALARLDNGEFSFEVQAQDESSSVGKK
;
A
#
# COMPACT_ATOMS: atom_id res chain seq x y z
N MET A 1 -33.59 -5.08 41.89
CA MET A 1 -32.93 -6.22 41.20
C MET A 1 -32.63 -5.73 39.78
N HIS A 2 -31.43 -5.24 39.45
CA HIS A 2 -30.22 -6.02 39.09
C HIS A 2 -30.58 -7.20 38.17
N TYR A 3 -30.08 -7.37 36.94
CA TYR A 3 -28.75 -7.06 36.40
C TYR A 3 -28.76 -7.13 34.85
N PHE A 4 -28.03 -6.19 34.22
CA PHE A 4 -27.19 -6.28 33.00
C PHE A 4 -27.50 -7.25 31.86
N GLY A 5 -27.26 -6.77 30.63
CA GLY A 5 -26.87 -7.64 29.53
C GLY A 5 -26.80 -7.04 28.14
N THR A 6 -26.25 -5.82 27.98
CA THR A 6 -25.77 -5.37 26.68
C THR A 6 -24.65 -6.29 26.20
N ILE A 7 -24.87 -7.08 25.15
CA ILE A 7 -23.80 -7.47 24.22
C ILE A 7 -24.38 -7.34 22.81
N PHE A 8 -24.14 -6.17 22.21
CA PHE A 8 -24.02 -6.03 20.77
C PHE A 8 -23.00 -7.07 20.30
N LYS A 9 -23.48 -8.16 19.69
CA LYS A 9 -22.62 -9.07 18.90
C LYS A 9 -22.59 -8.56 17.46
N GLU A 10 -22.17 -7.31 17.32
CA GLU A 10 -21.83 -6.67 16.06
C GLU A 10 -20.30 -6.63 15.99
N SER A 11 -19.73 -6.88 14.81
CA SER A 11 -18.27 -7.00 14.53
C SER A 11 -17.70 -8.43 14.48
N ALA A 12 -18.48 -9.37 13.97
CA ALA A 12 -17.94 -10.59 13.36
C ALA A 12 -18.20 -10.63 11.84
N VAL A 13 -18.16 -9.46 11.20
CA VAL A 13 -17.68 -9.42 9.81
C VAL A 13 -16.17 -9.68 9.91
N SER A 14 -15.83 -10.95 10.14
CA SER A 14 -14.51 -11.50 9.86
C SER A 14 -14.08 -10.84 8.55
N ALA A 15 -12.89 -10.23 8.41
CA ALA A 15 -11.64 -10.97 8.24
C ALA A 15 -11.78 -12.30 7.46
N LEU A 16 -12.89 -12.47 6.71
CA LEU A 16 -13.23 -13.54 5.80
C LEU A 16 -12.20 -13.40 4.70
N ALA A 17 -11.08 -14.09 4.95
CA ALA A 17 -9.86 -14.17 4.17
C ALA A 17 -9.89 -13.23 2.96
N LEU A 18 -9.33 -12.02 3.14
CA LEU A 18 -8.98 -11.18 2.00
C LEU A 18 -8.12 -12.06 1.09
N ASN A 19 -8.72 -12.60 0.05
CA ASN A 19 -8.03 -13.45 -0.89
C ASN A 19 -7.20 -12.50 -1.75
N ALA A 20 -5.89 -12.45 -1.50
CA ALA A 20 -5.01 -11.51 -2.14
C ALA A 20 -5.00 -11.67 -3.68
N GLU A 21 -5.18 -12.89 -4.20
CA GLU A 21 -5.33 -13.13 -5.64
C GLU A 21 -6.64 -12.59 -6.22
N ALA A 22 -7.74 -12.73 -5.46
CA ALA A 22 -9.02 -12.14 -5.87
C ALA A 22 -8.94 -10.61 -5.87
N LEU A 23 -8.32 -10.01 -4.85
CA LEU A 23 -8.10 -8.57 -4.80
C LEU A 23 -7.13 -8.10 -5.88
N TYR A 24 -6.10 -8.88 -6.19
CA TYR A 24 -5.21 -8.60 -7.31
C TYR A 24 -5.98 -8.58 -8.63
N SER A 25 -6.89 -9.54 -8.84
CA SER A 25 -7.73 -9.58 -10.04
C SER A 25 -8.62 -8.34 -10.15
N GLU A 26 -9.21 -7.87 -9.04
CA GLU A 26 -9.99 -6.64 -9.02
C GLU A 26 -9.12 -5.38 -9.22
N LEU A 27 -7.91 -5.34 -8.63
CA LEU A 27 -6.93 -4.30 -8.88
C LEU A 27 -6.53 -4.25 -10.36
N LEU A 28 -6.24 -5.39 -10.98
CA LEU A 28 -5.92 -5.49 -12.40
C LEU A 28 -7.04 -4.91 -13.27
N ARG A 29 -8.30 -5.19 -12.95
CA ARG A 29 -9.46 -4.63 -13.66
C ARG A 29 -9.55 -3.11 -13.47
N GLY A 30 -9.42 -2.63 -12.25
CA GLY A 30 -9.43 -1.20 -11.94
C GLY A 30 -8.32 -0.43 -12.64
N VAL A 31 -7.08 -0.89 -12.49
CA VAL A 31 -5.88 -0.28 -13.09
C VAL A 31 -5.99 -0.29 -14.62
N ARG A 32 -6.50 -1.37 -15.24
CA ARG A 32 -6.72 -1.41 -16.69
C ARG A 32 -7.61 -0.27 -17.19
N SER A 33 -8.61 0.15 -16.42
CA SER A 33 -9.49 1.27 -16.78
C SER A 33 -8.85 2.65 -16.57
N MET A 34 -7.78 2.73 -15.79
CA MET A 34 -7.07 3.96 -15.45
C MET A 34 -5.83 4.19 -16.32
N CYS A 35 -5.23 3.12 -16.86
CA CYS A 35 -3.98 3.21 -17.58
C CYS A 35 -4.16 3.55 -19.07
N THR A 36 -3.17 4.28 -19.57
CA THR A 36 -2.91 4.45 -21.00
C THR A 36 -1.57 3.79 -21.36
N SER A 37 -1.17 3.82 -22.64
CA SER A 37 0.15 3.33 -23.05
C SER A 37 1.31 4.11 -22.43
N GLU A 38 1.07 5.35 -22.02
CA GLU A 38 2.08 6.26 -21.47
C GLU A 38 2.14 6.24 -19.94
N THR A 39 1.17 5.60 -19.28
CA THR A 39 1.11 5.54 -17.81
C THR A 39 2.30 4.76 -17.27
N ARG A 40 3.02 5.36 -16.33
CA ARG A 40 4.18 4.75 -15.66
C ARG A 40 3.76 4.16 -14.32
N LEU A 41 3.93 2.85 -14.16
CA LEU A 41 3.64 2.17 -12.90
C LEU A 41 4.83 2.34 -11.94
N VAL A 42 4.55 2.78 -10.71
CA VAL A 42 5.55 2.90 -9.63
C VAL A 42 5.04 2.17 -8.40
N GLY A 43 5.70 1.09 -8.01
CA GLY A 43 5.34 0.34 -6.80
C GLY A 43 6.10 0.82 -5.57
N ILE A 44 5.41 0.91 -4.43
CA ILE A 44 6.06 1.18 -3.14
C ILE A 44 6.67 -0.13 -2.62
N THR A 45 7.92 -0.06 -2.17
CA THR A 45 8.61 -1.23 -1.61
C THR A 45 8.00 -1.60 -0.25
N SER A 46 7.68 -2.87 0.04
CA SER A 46 7.85 -4.08 -0.80
C SER A 46 6.62 -4.43 -1.63
N GLY A 47 5.45 -4.62 -1.00
CA GLY A 47 4.27 -5.20 -1.63
C GLY A 47 3.82 -4.47 -2.91
N GLY A 48 3.82 -3.13 -2.89
CA GLY A 48 3.51 -2.31 -4.06
C GLY A 48 4.41 -2.56 -5.27
N ALA A 49 5.71 -2.84 -5.05
CA ALA A 49 6.65 -3.19 -6.12
C ALA A 49 6.29 -4.52 -6.79
N TRP A 50 5.89 -5.54 -6.02
CA TRP A 50 5.41 -6.81 -6.59
C TRP A 50 4.11 -6.64 -7.39
N LEU A 51 3.21 -5.76 -6.93
CA LEU A 51 2.00 -5.43 -7.66
C LEU A 51 2.31 -4.74 -8.99
N ALA A 52 3.19 -3.73 -8.97
CA ALA A 52 3.62 -3.03 -10.18
C ALA A 52 4.29 -3.96 -11.19
N GLU A 53 5.15 -4.87 -10.72
CA GLU A 53 5.78 -5.91 -11.53
C GLU A 53 4.74 -6.78 -12.25
N ARG A 54 3.80 -7.35 -11.50
CA ARG A 54 2.80 -8.27 -12.05
C ARG A 54 1.80 -7.53 -12.95
N LEU A 55 1.34 -6.34 -12.57
CA LEU A 55 0.45 -5.50 -13.38
C LEU A 55 1.10 -5.09 -14.70
N GLN A 56 2.38 -4.71 -14.71
CA GLN A 56 3.11 -4.37 -15.93
C GLN A 56 3.01 -5.51 -16.97
N LYS A 57 3.21 -6.76 -16.50
CA LYS A 57 3.10 -7.97 -17.31
C LYS A 57 1.67 -8.24 -17.76
N ASP A 58 0.71 -8.27 -16.83
CA ASP A 58 -0.66 -8.70 -17.09
C ASP A 58 -1.49 -7.67 -17.90
N LEU A 59 -1.06 -6.40 -17.87
CA LEU A 59 -1.61 -5.34 -18.72
C LEU A 59 -0.91 -5.26 -20.08
N GLY A 60 0.25 -5.91 -20.26
CA GLY A 60 1.04 -5.83 -21.48
C GLY A 60 1.61 -4.43 -21.75
N LEU A 61 1.91 -3.67 -20.69
CA LEU A 61 2.46 -2.33 -20.82
C LEU A 61 3.94 -2.39 -21.26
N SER A 62 4.34 -1.47 -22.12
CA SER A 62 5.73 -1.38 -22.59
C SER A 62 6.66 -0.84 -21.49
N GLY A 63 7.95 -1.22 -21.58
CA GLY A 63 8.97 -0.77 -20.64
C GLY A 63 8.99 -1.57 -19.32
N LYS A 64 9.53 -0.94 -18.27
CA LYS A 64 9.66 -1.51 -16.93
C LYS A 64 8.92 -0.65 -15.92
N HIS A 65 8.37 -1.28 -14.89
CA HIS A 65 7.84 -0.58 -13.73
C HIS A 65 8.98 0.07 -12.93
N GLY A 66 8.65 1.13 -12.19
CA GLY A 66 9.52 1.72 -11.19
C GLY A 66 9.20 1.20 -9.79
N SER A 67 10.14 1.39 -8.88
CA SER A 67 9.97 1.14 -7.44
C SER A 67 10.50 2.30 -6.62
N ILE A 68 9.78 2.72 -5.58
CA ILE A 68 10.23 3.73 -4.61
C ILE A 68 10.21 3.13 -3.20
N SER A 69 11.17 3.50 -2.37
CA SER A 69 11.31 2.99 -1.00
C SER A 69 11.23 4.12 0.02
N SER A 70 10.18 4.12 0.85
CA SER A 70 9.95 5.18 1.85
C SER A 70 10.94 5.16 3.03
N ALA A 71 11.93 4.25 3.04
CA ALA A 71 12.83 3.99 4.16
C ALA A 71 13.74 5.18 4.54
N MET A 72 13.77 6.24 3.74
CA MET A 72 14.61 7.43 3.97
C MET A 72 13.94 8.53 4.81
N HIS A 73 12.66 8.43 5.15
CA HIS A 73 12.02 9.47 5.99
C HIS A 73 12.27 9.21 7.49
N ARG A 74 12.98 10.17 8.10
CA ARG A 74 13.53 10.12 9.47
C ARG A 74 12.51 9.79 10.58
N ASP A 75 11.22 10.02 10.33
CA ASP A 75 10.16 9.74 11.31
C ASP A 75 9.96 8.22 11.54
N ASP A 76 10.14 7.39 10.51
CA ASP A 76 9.99 5.92 10.60
C ASP A 76 11.27 5.24 11.12
N PHE A 77 12.41 5.95 11.04
CA PHE A 77 13.72 5.50 11.50
C PHE A 77 13.75 5.22 13.01
N ALA A 78 12.90 5.91 13.77
CA ALA A 78 12.79 5.72 15.22
C ALA A 78 12.04 4.42 15.60
N GLN A 79 11.20 3.87 14.72
CA GLN A 79 10.34 2.73 15.03
C GLN A 79 10.78 1.38 14.43
N ARG A 80 11.50 1.35 13.30
CA ARG A 80 11.78 0.08 12.58
C ARG A 80 13.21 -0.43 12.59
N GLY A 81 14.15 0.25 13.25
CA GLY A 81 15.56 -0.15 13.21
C GLY A 81 16.14 -0.18 11.78
N LEU A 82 17.41 -0.52 11.64
CA LEU A 82 18.14 -0.60 10.36
C LEU A 82 17.65 -1.77 9.49
N SER A 83 16.40 -1.76 9.07
CA SER A 83 15.87 -2.75 8.14
C SER A 83 16.02 -2.22 6.72
N ALA A 84 16.89 -2.88 5.96
CA ALA A 84 17.23 -2.70 4.55
C ALA A 84 16.11 -2.03 3.72
N GLY A 85 16.16 -0.71 3.60
CA GLY A 85 15.34 0.01 2.64
C GLY A 85 15.70 -0.47 1.24
N GLY A 86 14.71 -0.91 0.46
CA GLY A 86 14.92 -1.22 -0.95
C GLY A 86 15.47 0.01 -1.69
N GLN A 87 16.22 -0.20 -2.77
CA GLN A 87 16.73 0.90 -3.57
C GLN A 87 15.62 1.42 -4.50
N THR A 88 15.36 2.74 -4.45
CA THR A 88 14.49 3.41 -5.41
C THR A 88 15.07 3.26 -6.82
N THR A 89 14.26 2.71 -7.73
CA THR A 89 14.63 2.41 -9.12
C THR A 89 13.54 2.94 -10.05
N LEU A 90 13.84 4.00 -10.80
CA LEU A 90 12.90 4.61 -11.74
C LEU A 90 13.50 4.52 -13.15
N PRO A 91 13.15 3.50 -13.96
CA PRO A 91 13.77 3.24 -15.26
C PRO A 91 13.18 4.12 -16.39
N PHE A 92 12.60 5.27 -16.04
CA PHE A 92 11.96 6.22 -16.94
C PHE A 92 12.04 7.64 -16.36
N GLU A 93 11.87 8.63 -17.22
CA GLU A 93 11.78 10.03 -16.85
C GLU A 93 10.51 10.29 -16.00
N ILE A 94 10.67 10.95 -14.85
CA ILE A 94 9.54 11.38 -14.00
C ILE A 94 9.01 12.74 -14.45
N GLN A 95 9.85 13.61 -15.00
CA GLN A 95 9.46 14.93 -15.44
C GLN A 95 8.34 14.86 -16.49
N GLY A 96 7.17 15.42 -16.16
CA GLY A 96 5.98 15.43 -17.03
C GLY A 96 5.27 14.09 -17.18
N ALA A 97 5.65 13.05 -16.43
CA ALA A 97 5.03 11.72 -16.56
C ALA A 97 3.62 11.65 -15.92
N ASP A 98 2.76 10.79 -16.47
CA ASP A 98 1.56 10.28 -15.79
C ASP A 98 1.95 9.05 -14.97
N VAL A 99 1.99 9.21 -13.65
CA VAL A 99 2.46 8.18 -12.72
C VAL A 99 1.28 7.58 -11.97
N LEU A 100 1.19 6.26 -11.97
CA LEU A 100 0.30 5.51 -11.09
C LEU A 100 1.16 4.85 -10.01
N ILE A 101 0.96 5.28 -8.76
CA ILE A 101 1.57 4.68 -7.57
C ILE A 101 0.73 3.46 -7.15
N LEU A 102 1.41 2.35 -6.85
CA LEU A 102 0.83 1.11 -6.37
C LEU A 102 1.31 0.84 -4.95
N ASP A 103 0.37 0.58 -4.04
CA ASP A 103 0.64 0.13 -2.68
C ASP A 103 -0.24 -1.07 -2.32
N ASP A 104 0.18 -1.89 -1.37
CA ASP A 104 -0.65 -3.00 -0.91
C ASP A 104 -1.76 -2.49 0.02
N VAL A 105 -1.42 -1.67 1.02
CA VAL A 105 -2.37 -1.23 2.06
C VAL A 105 -2.27 0.26 2.30
N LEU A 106 -3.34 1.00 1.97
CA LEU A 106 -3.47 2.41 2.35
C LEU A 106 -4.04 2.54 3.77
N TYR A 107 -3.22 3.04 4.69
CA TYR A 107 -3.60 3.33 6.08
C TYR A 107 -3.64 4.84 6.38
N THR A 108 -2.69 5.38 7.14
CA THR A 108 -2.69 6.79 7.60
C THR A 108 -2.36 7.80 6.50
N GLY A 109 -1.76 7.34 5.39
CA GLY A 109 -1.28 8.15 4.27
C GLY A 109 0.20 8.59 4.38
N ARG A 110 0.89 8.34 5.49
CA ARG A 110 2.27 8.81 5.70
C ARG A 110 3.27 8.22 4.70
N THR A 111 3.17 6.93 4.38
CA THR A 111 3.99 6.27 3.36
C THR A 111 3.82 6.93 1.99
N ILE A 112 2.58 7.17 1.57
CA ILE A 112 2.30 7.84 0.29
C ILE A 112 2.88 9.24 0.26
N ARG A 113 2.74 10.03 1.34
CA ARG A 113 3.36 11.36 1.45
C ARG A 113 4.88 11.28 1.26
N ALA A 114 5.53 10.34 1.95
CA ALA A 114 6.97 10.12 1.86
C ALA A 114 7.41 9.77 0.43
N VAL A 115 6.71 8.85 -0.22
CA VAL A 115 6.97 8.39 -1.58
C VAL A 115 6.77 9.50 -2.60
N VAL A 116 5.70 10.29 -2.48
CA VAL A 116 5.46 11.43 -3.38
C VAL A 116 6.58 12.47 -3.22
N ASN A 117 7.00 12.76 -1.99
CA ASN A 117 8.13 13.67 -1.76
C ASN A 117 9.42 13.16 -2.40
N GLU A 118 9.74 11.87 -2.22
CA GLU A 118 10.94 11.26 -2.81
C GLU A 118 10.88 11.23 -4.34
N MET A 119 9.73 10.94 -4.93
CA MET A 119 9.54 10.98 -6.38
C MET A 119 9.89 12.35 -6.97
N PHE A 120 9.61 13.44 -6.24
CA PHE A 120 9.88 14.79 -6.69
C PHE A 120 11.39 15.13 -6.76
N ASP A 121 12.24 14.35 -6.10
CA ASP A 121 13.69 14.44 -6.25
C ASP A 121 14.17 13.95 -7.63
N TYR A 122 13.35 13.16 -8.32
CA TYR A 122 13.63 12.61 -9.66
C TYR A 122 12.95 13.38 -10.80
N GLY A 123 12.11 14.37 -10.49
CA GLY A 123 11.41 15.18 -11.48
C GLY A 123 9.99 15.52 -11.04
N ARG A 124 9.32 16.40 -11.80
CA ARG A 124 7.93 16.80 -11.51
C ARG A 124 6.96 16.07 -12.44
N PRO A 125 6.23 15.04 -11.99
CA PRO A 125 5.23 14.38 -12.81
C PRO A 125 4.09 15.33 -13.19
N ALA A 126 3.48 15.11 -14.35
CA ALA A 126 2.31 15.87 -14.78
C ALA A 126 1.05 15.44 -14.00
N ASN A 127 1.00 14.18 -13.59
CA ASN A 127 -0.10 13.61 -12.84
C ASN A 127 0.41 12.48 -11.94
N VAL A 128 -0.13 12.39 -10.72
CA VAL A 128 0.17 11.30 -9.78
C VAL A 128 -1.14 10.76 -9.24
N ARG A 129 -1.38 9.48 -9.49
CA ARG A 129 -2.55 8.73 -9.01
C ARG A 129 -2.12 7.61 -8.09
N LEU A 130 -3.04 7.11 -7.27
CA LEU A 130 -2.81 6.03 -6.32
C LEU A 130 -3.84 4.91 -6.50
N ALA A 131 -3.37 3.69 -6.71
CA ALA A 131 -4.20 2.49 -6.66
C ALA A 131 -3.66 1.51 -5.61
N VAL A 132 -4.55 0.94 -4.80
CA VAL A 132 -4.16 0.03 -3.71
C VAL A 132 -4.99 -1.25 -3.70
N LEU A 133 -4.42 -2.35 -3.19
CA LEU A 133 -5.22 -3.56 -2.95
C LEU A 133 -6.27 -3.30 -1.86
N VAL A 134 -5.84 -2.76 -0.73
CA VAL A 134 -6.71 -2.56 0.43
C VAL A 134 -6.62 -1.13 0.93
N ASP A 135 -7.76 -0.47 1.05
CA ASP A 135 -7.89 0.74 1.85
C ASP A 135 -8.52 0.37 3.20
N ARG A 136 -7.76 0.54 4.28
CA ARG A 136 -8.20 0.18 5.63
C ARG A 136 -8.76 1.33 6.46
N GLY A 137 -8.94 2.52 5.86
CA GLY A 137 -9.33 3.74 6.56
C GLY A 137 -8.23 4.34 7.45
N GLY A 138 -8.60 5.06 8.51
CA GLY A 138 -7.66 5.59 9.51
C GLY A 138 -6.78 6.77 9.04
N ARG A 139 -7.26 7.58 8.07
CA ARG A 139 -6.48 8.69 7.50
C ARG A 139 -6.07 9.72 8.54
N GLN A 140 -4.79 10.08 8.51
CA GLN A 140 -4.21 11.21 9.25
C GLN A 140 -3.73 12.33 8.32
N LEU A 141 -3.63 12.02 7.02
CA LEU A 141 -3.33 12.95 5.95
C LEU A 141 -4.47 12.92 4.92
N PRO A 142 -4.71 14.01 4.17
CA PRO A 142 -5.76 14.09 3.17
C PRO A 142 -5.36 13.34 1.88
N ILE A 143 -5.00 12.06 2.02
CA ILE A 143 -4.56 11.19 0.93
C ILE A 143 -5.63 10.12 0.73
N GLN A 144 -6.07 9.97 -0.51
CA GLN A 144 -7.03 8.96 -0.92
C GLN A 144 -6.49 8.20 -2.13
N ALA A 145 -6.87 6.94 -2.26
CA ALA A 145 -6.61 6.19 -3.47
C ALA A 145 -7.67 6.53 -4.52
N ASP A 146 -7.25 6.74 -5.76
CA ASP A 146 -8.11 6.81 -6.93
C ASP A 146 -8.83 5.47 -7.15
N PHE A 147 -8.17 4.36 -6.79
CA PHE A 147 -8.76 3.02 -6.81
C PHE A 147 -8.32 2.19 -5.60
N ALA A 148 -9.28 1.50 -4.97
CA ALA A 148 -9.00 0.49 -3.94
C ALA A 148 -9.77 -0.78 -4.29
N ALA A 149 -9.08 -1.92 -4.40
CA ALA A 149 -9.74 -3.18 -4.74
C ALA A 149 -10.70 -3.65 -3.64
N ALA A 150 -10.36 -3.37 -2.38
CA ALA A 150 -11.26 -3.50 -1.24
C ALA A 150 -11.13 -2.31 -0.29
N ARG A 151 -12.25 -1.99 0.37
CA ARG A 151 -12.28 -1.12 1.55
C ARG A 151 -12.68 -1.95 2.75
N VAL A 152 -11.83 -1.96 3.77
CA VAL A 152 -12.07 -2.70 5.02
C VAL A 152 -11.88 -1.77 6.21
N THR A 153 -12.46 -2.11 7.34
CA THR A 153 -12.16 -1.44 8.61
C THR A 153 -11.44 -2.45 9.49
N LEU A 154 -10.23 -2.11 9.89
CA LEU A 154 -9.42 -2.94 10.79
C LEU A 154 -9.09 -2.14 12.05
N PRO A 155 -9.15 -2.77 13.23
CA PRO A 155 -8.66 -2.15 14.46
C PRO A 155 -7.22 -1.66 14.30
N ASP A 156 -6.87 -0.56 14.95
CA ASP A 156 -5.52 0.01 14.92
C ASP A 156 -4.45 -0.99 15.39
N SER A 157 -4.83 -1.93 16.27
CA SER A 157 -3.98 -3.02 16.76
C SER A 157 -3.71 -4.14 15.76
N GLN A 158 -4.27 -4.09 14.54
CA GLN A 158 -4.01 -5.06 13.49
C GLN A 158 -3.39 -4.38 12.28
N SER A 159 -2.47 -5.06 11.59
CA SER A 159 -1.97 -4.67 10.28
C SER A 159 -2.14 -5.81 9.28
N LEU A 160 -2.35 -5.44 8.02
CA LEU A 160 -2.26 -6.34 6.88
C LEU A 160 -0.92 -6.11 6.19
N ALA A 161 -0.24 -7.19 5.85
CA ALA A 161 0.93 -7.16 5.00
C ALA A 161 0.71 -8.11 3.82
N LEU A 162 1.02 -7.65 2.61
CA LEU A 162 1.07 -8.54 1.45
C LEU A 162 2.32 -9.42 1.56
N ALA A 163 2.14 -10.73 1.39
CA ALA A 163 3.21 -11.68 1.22
C ALA A 163 3.17 -12.23 -0.22
N ARG A 164 4.34 -12.57 -0.75
CA ARG A 164 4.49 -13.24 -2.05
C ARG A 164 5.11 -14.60 -1.83
N LEU A 165 4.37 -15.65 -2.20
CA LEU A 165 4.79 -17.03 -2.11
C LEU A 165 5.82 -17.37 -3.20
N ASP A 166 6.53 -18.49 -3.07
CA ASP A 166 7.55 -18.94 -4.03
C ASP A 166 6.97 -19.19 -5.44
N ASN A 167 5.69 -19.53 -5.53
CA ASN A 167 4.97 -19.71 -6.79
C ASN A 167 4.54 -18.37 -7.44
N GLY A 168 4.83 -17.23 -6.80
CA GLY A 168 4.47 -15.89 -7.26
C GLY A 168 3.06 -15.43 -6.88
N GLU A 169 2.26 -16.28 -6.24
CA GLU A 169 0.94 -15.90 -5.72
C GLU A 169 1.07 -15.00 -4.50
N PHE A 170 0.08 -14.16 -4.32
CA PHE A 170 -0.07 -13.28 -3.18
C PHE A 170 -0.90 -13.92 -2.09
N SER A 171 -0.54 -13.62 -0.86
CA SER A 171 -1.34 -13.89 0.33
C SER A 171 -1.34 -12.66 1.24
N PHE A 172 -2.31 -12.56 2.14
CA PHE A 172 -2.28 -11.56 3.20
C PHE A 172 -1.92 -12.22 4.53
N GLU A 173 -0.99 -11.60 5.24
CA GLU A 173 -0.68 -11.91 6.62
C GLU A 173 -1.29 -10.83 7.53
N VAL A 174 -2.09 -11.26 8.51
CA VAL A 174 -2.58 -10.36 9.57
C VAL A 174 -1.57 -10.40 10.70
N GLN A 175 -0.97 -9.26 11.01
CA GLN A 175 -0.07 -9.10 12.14
C GLN A 175 -0.80 -8.34 13.25
N ALA A 176 -0.65 -8.79 14.50
CA ALA A 176 -1.00 -7.97 15.65
C ALA A 176 0.11 -6.92 15.83
N GLN A 177 -0.26 -5.65 15.96
CA GLN A 177 0.66 -4.64 16.46
C GLN A 177 0.70 -4.77 17.98
N ASP A 178 1.78 -5.35 18.52
CA ASP A 178 2.03 -5.32 19.95
C ASP A 178 2.21 -3.88 20.43
N GLU A 179 1.39 -3.45 21.39
CA GLU A 179 1.55 -2.19 22.12
C GLU A 179 2.81 -2.24 23.01
N SER A 180 4.00 -2.15 22.42
CA SER A 180 5.24 -1.98 23.18
C SER A 180 6.14 -0.92 22.56
N SER A 181 5.78 0.36 22.74
CA SER A 181 6.75 1.47 22.75
C SER A 181 6.13 2.77 23.31
N SER A 182 5.53 2.67 24.50
CA SER A 182 5.31 3.85 25.35
C SER A 182 5.46 3.51 26.84
N VAL A 183 6.60 2.91 27.21
CA VAL A 183 7.09 2.95 28.59
C VAL A 183 8.57 3.28 28.54
N GLY A 184 8.94 4.46 29.03
CA GLY A 184 10.31 4.76 29.44
C GLY A 184 10.97 5.94 28.73
N LYS A 185 10.65 7.16 29.18
CA LYS A 185 11.66 8.12 29.65
C LYS A 185 10.97 9.15 30.55
N LYS A 186 11.08 8.89 31.86
CA LYS A 186 11.11 9.95 32.87
C LYS A 186 12.39 10.75 32.71
#